data_AF-X1KYX2-F1
#
_entry.id   AF-X1KYX2-F1
#
_cell.length_a   1.000
_cell.length_b   1.000
_cell.length_c   1.000
_cell.angle_alpha   90.00
_cell.angle_beta   90.00
_cell.angle_gamma   90.00
#
_symmetry.space_group_name_H-M   'P 1'
#
loop_
_entity.id
_entity.type
_entity.pdbx_description
1 polymer ?
#
loop_
_entity_poly.entity_id
_entity_poly.type
_entity_poly.pdbx_seq_one_letter_code
_entity_poly.pdbx_strand_id
1 'polypeptide(L)'
;MIELPSHIEERISAISARTGINEGDITKDYEELFNDPSIQSDEQFSSDEDRHSYAIGVLWTRYVLRPPVQEYDIIPVGFSSAGITQGGTPQSTVYVLTKSGLRRLVLRGEQSYQYKDVTLLAQYKNIYLGEFKGGDLIADSRTKFENPIATGLTPKSIIERLKIKRVLVTEVSKSKSLSKVDSTGYVDSTDWKVVRGILAKHFTGTRDDGTEYGVCTIADETVDQEPTVTPDGRIIYPGISAWIAPELLVYPDESWCDFVGTLQKGKKAGDAKGKKTGEVSMNCYMISPIYIREIEQGGE
;
A
#
# COMPACT_ATOMS: atom_id res chain seq x y z
N MET A 1 -9.32 -35.39 18.38
CA MET A 1 -8.54 -35.47 17.14
C MET A 1 -9.39 -36.22 16.15
N ILE A 2 -9.80 -35.54 15.09
CA ILE A 2 -10.43 -36.19 13.94
C ILE A 2 -9.32 -36.95 13.23
N GLU A 3 -9.51 -38.23 12.97
CA GLU A 3 -8.56 -39.03 12.21
C GLU A 3 -8.66 -38.59 10.74
N LEU A 4 -7.57 -38.03 10.19
CA LEU A 4 -7.58 -37.50 8.83
C LEU A 4 -7.52 -38.64 7.82
N PRO A 5 -8.21 -38.53 6.66
CA PRO A 5 -8.01 -39.48 5.58
C PRO A 5 -6.54 -39.53 5.17
N SER A 6 -6.02 -40.73 4.91
CA SER A 6 -4.59 -40.94 4.61
C SER A 6 -4.08 -40.08 3.45
N HIS A 7 -4.89 -39.87 2.41
CA HIS A 7 -4.52 -39.04 1.26
C HIS A 7 -4.38 -37.54 1.61
N ILE A 8 -5.03 -37.08 2.68
CA ILE A 8 -4.89 -35.71 3.21
C ILE A 8 -3.60 -35.60 4.00
N GLU A 9 -3.29 -36.57 4.86
CA GLU A 9 -2.03 -36.61 5.61
C GLU A 9 -0.82 -36.62 4.64
N GLU A 10 -0.85 -37.47 3.62
CA GLU A 10 0.19 -37.52 2.58
C GLU A 10 0.36 -36.18 1.88
N ARG A 11 -0.73 -35.44 1.64
CA ARG A 11 -0.68 -34.12 1.02
C ARG A 11 -0.15 -33.05 1.94
N ILE A 12 -0.50 -33.07 3.23
CA ILE A 12 0.05 -32.17 4.24
C ILE A 12 1.57 -32.38 4.34
N SER A 13 2.04 -33.63 4.42
CA SER A 13 3.46 -33.95 4.40
C SER A 13 4.15 -33.50 3.10
N ALA A 14 3.50 -33.63 1.95
CA ALA A 14 4.05 -33.14 0.68
C ALA A 14 4.16 -31.60 0.65
N ILE A 15 3.20 -30.87 1.23
CA ILE A 15 3.24 -29.42 1.36
C ILE A 15 4.39 -29.03 2.31
N SER A 16 4.48 -29.66 3.48
CA SER A 16 5.56 -29.46 4.46
C SER A 16 6.93 -29.66 3.84
N ALA A 17 7.17 -30.82 3.21
CA ALA A 17 8.45 -31.14 2.57
C ALA A 17 8.86 -30.13 1.47
N ARG A 18 7.89 -29.55 0.76
CA ARG A 18 8.16 -28.62 -0.34
C ARG A 18 8.34 -27.17 0.10
N THR A 19 7.75 -26.80 1.24
CA THR A 19 7.72 -25.41 1.73
C THR A 19 8.56 -25.17 2.97
N GLY A 20 8.90 -26.23 3.71
CA GLY A 20 9.60 -26.18 5.00
C GLY A 20 8.71 -25.80 6.18
N ILE A 21 7.40 -25.64 5.97
CA ILE A 21 6.43 -25.27 7.01
C ILE A 21 6.08 -26.50 7.86
N ASN A 22 5.92 -26.31 9.17
CA ASN A 22 5.60 -27.40 10.10
C ASN A 22 4.24 -28.05 9.75
N GLU A 23 4.18 -29.39 9.77
CA GLU A 23 2.95 -30.13 9.47
C GLU A 23 1.80 -29.76 10.42
N GLY A 24 2.08 -29.49 11.71
CA GLY A 24 1.06 -29.09 12.67
C GLY A 24 0.38 -27.76 12.34
N ASP A 25 1.14 -26.79 11.83
CA ASP A 25 0.58 -25.50 11.39
C ASP A 25 -0.30 -25.70 10.14
N ILE A 26 0.15 -26.54 9.20
CA ILE A 26 -0.61 -26.87 7.99
C ILE A 26 -1.90 -27.63 8.35
N THR A 27 -1.83 -28.57 9.29
CA THR A 27 -2.99 -29.33 9.79
C THR A 27 -3.99 -28.39 10.47
N LYS A 28 -3.53 -27.43 11.26
CA LYS A 28 -4.41 -26.44 11.88
C LYS A 28 -5.14 -25.59 10.84
N ASP A 29 -4.41 -25.07 9.85
CA ASP A 29 -5.01 -24.33 8.75
C ASP A 29 -5.98 -25.17 7.92
N TYR A 30 -5.68 -26.45 7.75
CA TYR A 30 -6.57 -27.42 7.12
C TYR A 30 -7.87 -27.57 7.90
N GLU A 31 -7.77 -27.79 9.22
CA GLU A 31 -8.94 -27.95 10.09
C GLU A 31 -9.78 -26.68 10.14
N GLU A 32 -9.16 -25.50 10.21
CA GLU A 32 -9.86 -24.21 10.16
C GLU A 32 -10.65 -24.06 8.85
N LEU A 33 -10.06 -24.44 7.71
CA LEU A 33 -10.70 -24.32 6.42
C LEU A 33 -11.77 -25.39 6.20
N PHE A 34 -11.48 -26.65 6.54
CA PHE A 34 -12.43 -27.74 6.38
C PHE A 34 -13.67 -27.52 7.25
N ASN A 35 -13.52 -27.04 8.48
CA ASN A 35 -14.64 -26.79 9.40
C ASN A 35 -15.30 -25.42 9.21
N ASP A 36 -14.90 -24.62 8.22
CA ASP A 36 -15.56 -23.35 7.94
C ASP A 36 -17.05 -23.58 7.64
N PRO A 37 -17.99 -22.91 8.34
CA PRO A 37 -19.41 -23.08 8.10
C PRO A 37 -19.81 -22.89 6.64
N SER A 38 -19.16 -21.96 5.93
CA SER A 38 -19.41 -21.71 4.51
C SER A 38 -19.03 -22.88 3.60
N ILE A 39 -18.17 -23.81 4.04
CA ILE A 39 -17.80 -25.02 3.30
C ILE A 39 -18.66 -26.21 3.77
N GLN A 40 -18.86 -26.34 5.08
CA GLN A 40 -19.62 -27.43 5.67
C GLN A 40 -21.11 -27.39 5.27
N SER A 41 -21.71 -26.20 5.16
CA SER A 41 -23.12 -26.06 4.80
C SER A 41 -23.38 -25.82 3.30
N ASP A 42 -22.36 -25.74 2.45
CA ASP A 42 -22.57 -25.47 1.01
C ASP A 42 -23.02 -26.75 0.28
N GLU A 43 -24.18 -26.65 -0.37
CA GLU A 43 -24.81 -27.71 -1.15
C GLU A 43 -24.07 -28.03 -2.46
N GLN A 44 -23.13 -27.18 -2.90
CA GLN A 44 -22.27 -27.45 -4.05
C GLN A 44 -21.32 -28.63 -3.81
N PHE A 45 -20.98 -28.93 -2.55
CA PHE A 45 -20.18 -30.10 -2.21
C PHE A 45 -21.07 -31.33 -2.05
N SER A 46 -20.87 -32.30 -2.95
CA SER A 46 -21.71 -33.51 -3.01
C SER A 46 -21.36 -34.54 -1.92
N SER A 47 -20.19 -34.42 -1.31
CA SER A 47 -19.69 -35.34 -0.30
C SER A 47 -18.66 -34.68 0.62
N ASP A 48 -18.35 -35.34 1.73
CA ASP A 48 -17.27 -34.91 2.64
C ASP A 48 -15.88 -35.01 1.98
N GLU A 49 -15.71 -36.00 1.10
CA GLU A 49 -14.51 -36.17 0.28
C GLU A 49 -14.27 -35.00 -0.68
N ASP A 50 -15.35 -34.41 -1.24
CA ASP A 50 -15.23 -33.20 -2.06
C ASP A 50 -14.76 -32.00 -1.23
N ARG A 51 -15.22 -31.89 0.03
CA ARG A 51 -14.77 -30.85 0.97
C ARG A 51 -13.31 -31.05 1.36
N HIS A 52 -12.89 -32.29 1.62
CA HIS A 52 -11.48 -32.64 1.86
C HIS A 52 -10.60 -32.24 0.68
N SER A 53 -11.01 -32.64 -0.53
CA SER A 53 -10.32 -32.32 -1.80
C SER A 53 -10.22 -30.83 -2.05
N TYR A 54 -11.30 -30.08 -1.78
CA TYR A 54 -11.31 -28.64 -1.86
C TYR A 54 -10.34 -28.03 -0.84
N ALA A 55 -10.43 -28.42 0.43
CA ALA A 55 -9.63 -27.83 1.49
C ALA A 55 -8.13 -28.02 1.25
N ILE A 56 -7.71 -29.24 0.90
CA ILE A 56 -6.31 -29.54 0.58
C ILE A 56 -5.86 -28.89 -0.73
N GLY A 57 -6.75 -28.75 -1.72
CA GLY A 57 -6.48 -28.04 -2.96
C GLY A 57 -6.26 -26.54 -2.73
N VAL A 58 -7.02 -25.94 -1.83
CA VAL A 58 -6.82 -24.56 -1.36
C VAL A 58 -5.48 -24.43 -0.65
N LEU A 59 -5.15 -25.35 0.28
CA LEU A 59 -3.85 -25.32 0.96
C LEU A 59 -2.68 -25.50 -0.01
N TRP A 60 -2.77 -26.44 -0.95
CA TRP A 60 -1.75 -26.61 -1.99
C TRP A 60 -1.57 -25.33 -2.80
N THR A 61 -2.66 -24.67 -3.16
CA THR A 61 -2.62 -23.39 -3.87
C THR A 61 -1.99 -22.29 -3.00
N ARG A 62 -2.32 -22.23 -1.71
CA ARG A 62 -1.78 -21.25 -0.75
C ARG A 62 -0.30 -21.45 -0.44
N TYR A 63 0.13 -22.69 -0.30
CA TYR A 63 1.45 -23.03 0.19
C TYR A 63 2.46 -23.34 -0.91
N VAL A 64 2.05 -24.10 -1.93
CA VAL A 64 2.96 -24.65 -2.94
C VAL A 64 3.01 -23.81 -4.21
N LEU A 65 1.86 -23.29 -4.65
CA LEU A 65 1.80 -22.49 -5.89
C LEU A 65 2.15 -21.02 -5.67
N ARG A 66 2.15 -20.54 -4.42
CA ARG A 66 2.60 -19.19 -4.08
C ARG A 66 4.12 -19.13 -3.99
N PRO A 67 4.73 -17.94 -4.18
CA PRO A 67 6.13 -17.73 -3.88
C PRO A 67 6.46 -18.21 -2.46
N PRO A 68 7.63 -18.83 -2.22
CA PRO A 68 8.04 -19.22 -0.88
C PRO A 68 8.05 -17.99 0.02
N VAL A 69 7.37 -18.10 1.17
CA VAL A 69 7.36 -17.04 2.18
C VAL A 69 8.63 -17.10 2.99
N GLN A 70 9.13 -15.93 3.37
CA GLN A 70 10.25 -15.78 4.27
C GLN A 70 9.81 -14.89 5.43
N GLU A 71 10.47 -15.06 6.58
CA GLU A 71 10.28 -14.18 7.73
C GLU A 71 11.03 -12.87 7.53
N TYR A 72 10.34 -11.77 7.78
CA TYR A 72 10.89 -10.43 7.73
C TYR A 72 10.63 -9.68 9.03
N ASP A 73 11.66 -8.94 9.47
CA ASP A 73 11.48 -7.79 10.34
C ASP A 73 11.25 -6.56 9.47
N ILE A 74 10.13 -5.87 9.66
CA ILE A 74 9.74 -4.73 8.86
C ILE A 74 9.36 -3.53 9.72
N ILE A 75 9.59 -2.32 9.19
CA ILE A 75 9.07 -1.07 9.74
C ILE A 75 8.29 -0.36 8.64
N PRO A 76 6.94 -0.36 8.67
CA PRO A 76 6.13 0.41 7.74
C PRO A 76 6.38 1.91 7.90
N VAL A 77 6.61 2.61 6.79
CA VAL A 77 6.92 4.06 6.78
C VAL A 77 5.94 4.90 5.98
N GLY A 78 5.13 4.26 5.13
CA GLY A 78 4.09 4.93 4.36
C GLY A 78 3.20 3.94 3.63
N PHE A 79 2.09 4.40 3.06
CA PHE A 79 1.18 3.55 2.30
C PHE A 79 0.38 4.33 1.24
N SER A 80 -0.27 3.61 0.34
CA SER A 80 -1.31 4.12 -0.56
C SER A 80 -2.65 3.49 -0.22
N SER A 81 -3.75 4.20 -0.47
CA SER A 81 -5.09 3.60 -0.34
C SER A 81 -5.30 2.48 -1.36
N ALA A 82 -6.31 1.63 -1.10
CA ALA A 82 -6.73 0.61 -2.05
C ALA A 82 -7.28 1.25 -3.33
N GLY A 83 -6.88 0.71 -4.47
CA GLY A 83 -7.42 1.05 -5.79
C GLY A 83 -7.70 -0.20 -6.61
N ILE A 84 -8.60 -0.09 -7.59
CA ILE A 84 -8.88 -1.18 -8.52
C ILE A 84 -7.82 -1.19 -9.63
N THR A 85 -7.13 -2.32 -9.79
CA THR A 85 -6.18 -2.53 -10.88
C THR A 85 -6.90 -2.68 -12.23
N GLN A 86 -6.18 -2.60 -13.34
CA GLN A 86 -6.76 -2.86 -14.67
C GLN A 86 -7.42 -4.23 -14.80
N GLY A 87 -6.97 -5.22 -14.02
CA GLY A 87 -7.57 -6.56 -13.95
C GLY A 87 -8.77 -6.67 -13.00
N GLY A 88 -9.28 -5.57 -12.46
CA GLY A 88 -10.43 -5.57 -11.55
C GLY A 88 -10.11 -6.00 -10.11
N THR A 89 -8.85 -6.31 -9.80
CA THR A 89 -8.45 -6.74 -8.45
C THR A 89 -8.12 -5.51 -7.59
N PRO A 90 -8.67 -5.40 -6.37
CA PRO A 90 -8.23 -4.41 -5.38
C PRO A 90 -6.75 -4.59 -5.03
N GLN A 91 -6.01 -3.48 -4.96
CA GLN A 91 -4.62 -3.47 -4.56
C GLN A 91 -4.31 -2.20 -3.78
N SER A 92 -3.57 -2.34 -2.68
CA SER A 92 -2.91 -1.23 -1.99
C SER A 92 -1.42 -1.54 -1.84
N THR A 93 -0.68 -0.60 -1.25
CA THR A 93 0.75 -0.74 -1.07
C THR A 93 1.15 -0.17 0.27
N VAL A 94 1.94 -0.95 1.01
CA VAL A 94 2.66 -0.48 2.20
C VAL A 94 4.13 -0.39 1.83
N TYR A 95 4.78 0.69 2.21
CA TYR A 95 6.22 0.85 2.04
C TYR A 95 6.90 0.58 3.35
N VAL A 96 7.85 -0.35 3.33
CA VAL A 96 8.45 -0.92 4.53
C VAL A 96 9.97 -0.81 4.46
N LEU A 97 10.59 -0.49 5.59
CA LEU A 97 12.02 -0.65 5.75
C LEU A 97 12.31 -2.09 6.15
N THR A 98 13.23 -2.71 5.44
CA THR A 98 13.84 -4.00 5.80
C THR A 98 15.34 -3.80 6.04
N LYS A 99 16.06 -4.86 6.40
CA LYS A 99 17.54 -4.85 6.46
C LYS A 99 18.19 -4.44 5.13
N SER A 100 17.51 -4.67 3.99
CA SER A 100 18.01 -4.33 2.65
C SER A 100 17.62 -2.93 2.18
N GLY A 101 16.83 -2.18 2.95
CA GLY A 101 16.40 -0.81 2.62
C GLY A 101 14.90 -0.66 2.46
N LEU A 102 14.48 0.40 1.78
CA LEU A 102 13.07 0.66 1.50
C LEU A 102 12.56 -0.33 0.45
N ARG A 103 11.45 -0.99 0.74
CA ARG A 103 10.80 -1.95 -0.15
C ARG A 103 9.31 -1.69 -0.26
N ARG A 104 8.75 -2.10 -1.39
CA ARG A 104 7.32 -2.14 -1.61
C ARG A 104 6.76 -3.47 -1.11
N LEU A 105 5.72 -3.40 -0.28
CA LEU A 105 4.89 -4.53 0.12
C LEU A 105 3.51 -4.37 -0.52
N VAL A 106 3.20 -5.28 -1.44
CA VAL A 106 1.95 -5.29 -2.19
C VAL A 106 0.89 -6.06 -1.41
N LEU A 107 -0.26 -5.43 -1.21
CA LEU A 107 -1.46 -6.05 -0.65
C LEU A 107 -2.50 -6.19 -1.77
N ARG A 108 -3.00 -7.41 -2.05
CA ARG A 108 -3.93 -7.69 -3.15
C ARG A 108 -5.20 -8.37 -2.67
N GLY A 109 -6.29 -8.23 -3.42
CA GLY A 109 -7.54 -8.91 -3.14
C GLY A 109 -8.08 -8.54 -1.76
N GLU A 110 -8.45 -9.53 -0.97
CA GLU A 110 -8.95 -9.34 0.40
C GLU A 110 -7.94 -8.64 1.32
N GLN A 111 -6.64 -8.85 1.10
CA GLN A 111 -5.59 -8.20 1.90
C GLN A 111 -5.45 -6.71 1.58
N SER A 112 -6.04 -6.22 0.48
CA SER A 112 -5.84 -4.84 0.01
C SER A 112 -6.28 -3.76 0.99
N TYR A 113 -7.09 -4.07 2.00
CA TYR A 113 -7.51 -3.12 3.04
C TYR A 113 -6.68 -3.18 4.32
N GLN A 114 -5.80 -4.18 4.48
CA GLN A 114 -4.98 -4.34 5.68
C GLN A 114 -3.99 -3.17 5.92
N TYR A 115 -3.74 -2.31 4.93
CA TYR A 115 -2.94 -1.10 5.15
C TYR A 115 -3.53 -0.19 6.25
N LYS A 116 -4.85 -0.26 6.49
CA LYS A 116 -5.52 0.50 7.55
C LYS A 116 -5.17 0.00 8.96
N ASP A 117 -4.75 -1.26 9.09
CA ASP A 117 -4.37 -1.89 10.36
C ASP A 117 -2.89 -1.67 10.69
N VAL A 118 -2.13 -1.07 9.76
CA VAL A 118 -0.70 -0.86 9.90
C VAL A 118 -0.40 0.38 10.73
N THR A 119 0.29 0.18 11.84
CA THR A 119 0.87 1.28 12.63
C THR A 119 2.19 1.71 11.98
N LEU A 120 2.20 2.89 11.36
CA LEU A 120 3.42 3.46 10.79
C LEU A 120 4.49 3.69 11.87
N LEU A 121 5.75 3.50 11.48
CA LEU A 121 6.94 3.65 12.30
C LEU A 121 7.00 2.68 13.50
N ALA A 122 6.14 1.67 13.56
CA ALA A 122 6.32 0.54 14.47
C ALA A 122 7.14 -0.57 13.78
N GLN A 123 7.90 -1.32 14.57
CA GLN A 123 8.54 -2.53 14.12
C GLN A 123 7.58 -3.71 14.29
N TYR A 124 7.46 -4.50 13.23
CA TYR A 124 6.85 -5.82 13.27
C TYR A 124 7.93 -6.87 13.03
N LYS A 125 7.92 -7.93 13.82
CA LYS A 125 8.92 -9.01 13.77
C LYS A 125 8.32 -10.29 13.22
N ASN A 126 9.16 -11.08 12.55
CA ASN A 126 8.81 -12.41 12.05
C ASN A 126 7.53 -12.43 11.19
N ILE A 127 7.32 -11.41 10.35
CA ILE A 127 6.19 -11.40 9.41
C ILE A 127 6.52 -12.27 8.20
N TYR A 128 5.62 -13.21 7.89
CA TYR A 128 5.71 -14.03 6.68
C TYR A 128 5.28 -13.24 5.44
N LEU A 129 6.21 -13.04 4.51
CA LEU A 129 5.98 -12.35 3.24
C LEU A 129 6.56 -13.17 2.08
N GLY A 130 5.84 -13.17 0.96
CA GLY A 130 6.40 -13.65 -0.31
C GLY A 130 7.28 -12.57 -0.94
N GLU A 131 8.17 -12.99 -1.85
CA GLU A 131 9.01 -12.07 -2.61
C GLU A 131 8.94 -12.38 -4.11
N PHE A 132 8.66 -11.34 -4.90
CA PHE A 132 8.74 -11.41 -6.36
C PHE A 132 10.19 -11.31 -6.84
N LYS A 133 10.48 -11.84 -8.04
CA LYS A 133 11.82 -11.75 -8.67
C LYS A 133 12.37 -10.32 -8.76
N GLY A 134 11.50 -9.32 -8.80
CA GLY A 134 11.88 -7.89 -8.85
C GLY A 134 12.25 -7.28 -7.49
N GLY A 135 12.20 -8.04 -6.39
CA GLY A 135 12.45 -7.52 -5.05
C GLY A 135 11.27 -6.76 -4.45
N ASP A 136 10.05 -6.98 -4.94
CA ASP A 136 8.82 -6.56 -4.25
C ASP A 136 8.37 -7.64 -3.28
N LEU A 137 7.89 -7.22 -2.11
CA LEU A 137 7.24 -8.11 -1.15
C LEU A 137 5.76 -8.22 -1.49
N ILE A 138 5.16 -9.36 -1.17
CA ILE A 138 3.72 -9.58 -1.27
C ILE A 138 3.18 -10.18 0.02
N ALA A 139 2.11 -9.58 0.52
CA ALA A 139 1.33 -10.14 1.61
C ALA A 139 0.37 -11.19 1.08
N ASP A 140 0.05 -12.16 1.93
CA ASP A 140 -1.04 -13.08 1.69
C ASP A 140 -1.80 -13.39 2.98
N SER A 141 -2.64 -14.43 2.96
CA SER A 141 -3.44 -14.86 4.11
C SER A 141 -2.63 -15.17 5.39
N ARG A 142 -1.32 -15.39 5.28
CA ARG A 142 -0.42 -15.65 6.43
C ARG A 142 0.22 -14.40 6.99
N THR A 143 0.16 -13.28 6.26
CA THR A 143 0.72 -12.01 6.69
C THR A 143 -0.19 -11.40 7.75
N LYS A 144 0.36 -11.19 8.95
CA LYS A 144 -0.36 -10.56 10.07
C LYS A 144 0.44 -9.38 10.62
N PHE A 145 -0.19 -8.21 10.71
CA PHE A 145 0.37 -7.00 11.32
C PHE A 145 -0.03 -6.90 12.79
N GLU A 146 0.42 -7.87 13.59
CA GLU A 146 0.08 -7.94 15.02
C GLU A 146 1.26 -7.49 15.90
N ASN A 147 0.95 -7.04 17.13
CA ASN A 147 1.94 -6.68 18.15
C ASN A 147 2.99 -5.62 17.70
N PRO A 148 2.56 -4.43 17.23
CA PRO A 148 3.49 -3.37 16.83
C PRO A 148 4.41 -2.95 17.98
N ILE A 149 5.72 -2.96 17.73
CA ILE A 149 6.73 -2.51 18.69
C ILE A 149 7.08 -1.06 18.37
N ALA A 150 6.79 -0.13 19.28
CA ALA A 150 7.11 1.28 19.09
C ALA A 150 8.61 1.46 18.77
N THR A 151 8.90 2.27 17.76
CA THR A 151 10.27 2.69 17.46
C THR A 151 10.43 4.17 17.81
N GLY A 152 11.67 4.61 18.06
CA GLY A 152 11.99 6.03 18.21
C GLY A 152 12.11 6.77 16.87
N LEU A 153 11.70 6.16 15.75
CA LEU A 153 11.81 6.77 14.43
C LEU A 153 10.72 7.82 14.24
N THR A 154 11.10 8.87 13.53
CA THR A 154 10.20 9.92 13.05
C THR A 154 10.22 9.98 11.53
N PRO A 155 9.18 10.51 10.87
CA PRO A 155 9.20 10.71 9.42
C PRO A 155 10.44 11.48 8.94
N LYS A 156 10.85 12.52 9.68
CA LYS A 156 12.10 13.27 9.45
C LYS A 156 13.34 12.37 9.46
N SER A 157 13.47 11.51 10.46
CA SER A 157 14.61 10.57 10.55
C SER A 157 14.64 9.58 9.37
N ILE A 158 13.48 9.17 8.85
CA ILE A 158 13.39 8.32 7.66
C ILE A 158 13.88 9.06 6.42
N ILE A 159 13.42 10.30 6.22
CA ILE A 159 13.85 11.15 5.10
C ILE A 159 15.38 11.31 5.09
N GLU A 160 15.97 11.61 6.25
CA GLU A 160 17.41 11.80 6.41
C GLU A 160 18.18 10.49 6.19
N ARG A 161 17.73 9.38 6.78
CA ARG A 161 18.40 8.07 6.68
C ARG A 161 18.38 7.52 5.25
N LEU A 162 17.26 7.68 4.54
CA LEU A 162 17.11 7.27 3.14
C LEU A 162 17.70 8.28 2.16
N LYS A 163 18.17 9.45 2.64
CA LYS A 163 18.72 10.54 1.82
C LYS A 163 17.76 10.95 0.69
N ILE A 164 16.47 11.03 1.02
CA ILE A 164 15.43 11.32 0.02
C ILE A 164 15.64 12.74 -0.53
N LYS A 165 15.75 12.85 -1.85
CA LYS A 165 16.01 14.14 -2.50
C LYS A 165 14.82 15.08 -2.32
N ARG A 166 15.09 16.28 -1.83
CA ARG A 166 14.12 17.37 -1.80
C ARG A 166 14.04 18.09 -3.16
N VAL A 167 12.83 18.45 -3.54
CA VAL A 167 12.48 19.10 -4.81
C VAL A 167 11.59 20.29 -4.49
N LEU A 168 11.91 21.46 -5.03
CA LEU A 168 11.08 22.66 -4.91
C LEU A 168 9.85 22.56 -5.82
N VAL A 169 8.73 23.19 -5.47
CA VAL A 169 7.50 23.11 -6.27
C VAL A 169 7.73 23.60 -7.71
N THR A 170 8.50 24.66 -7.91
CA THR A 170 8.89 25.17 -9.24
C THR A 170 9.78 24.22 -10.06
N GLU A 171 10.41 23.24 -9.43
CA GLU A 171 11.35 22.32 -10.07
C GLU A 171 10.75 20.94 -10.40
N VAL A 172 9.51 20.67 -9.99
CA VAL A 172 8.88 19.34 -10.17
C VAL A 172 8.74 18.93 -11.64
N SER A 173 8.67 19.90 -12.55
CA SER A 173 8.60 19.67 -14.00
C SER A 173 9.94 19.32 -14.66
N LYS A 174 11.07 19.56 -13.97
CA LYS A 174 12.41 19.25 -14.47
C LYS A 174 12.61 17.73 -14.46
N SER A 175 13.16 17.18 -15.54
CA SER A 175 13.36 15.72 -15.68
C SER A 175 14.19 15.09 -14.55
N LYS A 176 15.18 15.81 -14.01
CA LYS A 176 16.03 15.37 -12.87
C LYS A 176 15.31 15.36 -11.51
N SER A 177 14.09 15.87 -11.45
CA SER A 177 13.26 15.91 -10.25
C SER A 177 12.26 14.77 -10.19
N LEU A 178 11.88 14.23 -11.35
CA LEU A 178 10.94 13.10 -11.46
C LEU A 178 11.54 11.81 -10.88
N SER A 179 10.67 10.94 -10.40
CA SER A 179 11.05 9.59 -10.00
C SER A 179 11.47 8.77 -11.22
N LYS A 180 12.41 7.84 -11.02
CA LYS A 180 12.88 6.92 -12.06
C LYS A 180 11.73 6.12 -12.64
N VAL A 181 11.86 5.78 -13.91
CA VAL A 181 10.94 4.91 -14.64
C VAL A 181 11.72 3.65 -15.02
N ASP A 182 11.16 2.49 -14.75
CA ASP A 182 11.76 1.21 -15.11
C ASP A 182 11.67 0.92 -16.61
N SER A 183 12.25 -0.19 -17.04
CA SER A 183 12.26 -0.62 -18.44
C SER A 183 10.86 -0.91 -19.01
N THR A 184 9.86 -1.10 -18.16
CA THR A 184 8.47 -1.35 -18.53
C THR A 184 7.62 -0.08 -18.58
N GLY A 185 8.21 1.07 -18.26
CA GLY A 185 7.53 2.35 -18.28
C GLY A 185 6.73 2.66 -17.01
N TYR A 186 6.90 1.88 -15.94
CA TYR A 186 6.31 2.16 -14.63
C TYR A 186 7.28 2.94 -13.76
N VAL A 187 6.75 3.81 -12.91
CA VAL A 187 7.54 4.58 -11.95
C VAL A 187 8.08 3.63 -10.89
N ASP A 188 9.39 3.72 -10.60
CA ASP A 188 9.99 3.06 -9.46
C ASP A 188 9.34 3.59 -8.18
N SER A 189 8.50 2.74 -7.59
CA SER A 189 7.70 3.08 -6.41
C SER A 189 8.55 3.43 -5.17
N THR A 190 9.84 3.06 -5.17
CA THR A 190 10.78 3.31 -4.06
C THR A 190 11.68 4.53 -4.29
N ASP A 191 11.68 5.11 -5.49
CA ASP A 191 12.46 6.33 -5.80
C ASP A 191 11.75 7.60 -5.32
N TRP A 192 11.60 7.71 -4.01
CA TRP A 192 10.89 8.80 -3.35
C TRP A 192 11.58 10.16 -3.52
N LYS A 193 10.78 11.20 -3.41
CA LYS A 193 11.13 12.62 -3.42
C LYS A 193 10.40 13.30 -2.26
N VAL A 194 10.99 14.37 -1.76
CA VAL A 194 10.35 15.27 -0.78
C VAL A 194 9.94 16.54 -1.49
N VAL A 195 8.66 16.89 -1.42
CA VAL A 195 8.19 18.24 -1.75
C VAL A 195 7.80 18.90 -0.44
N ARG A 196 8.51 19.97 -0.06
CA ARG A 196 8.17 20.76 1.11
C ARG A 196 7.24 21.88 0.69
N GLY A 197 6.13 22.04 1.39
CA GLY A 197 5.21 23.14 1.12
C GLY A 197 4.08 23.20 2.12
N ILE A 198 3.25 24.22 1.94
CA ILE A 198 2.00 24.42 2.64
C ILE A 198 0.94 23.52 2.00
N LEU A 199 0.16 22.83 2.85
CA LEU A 199 -1.08 22.17 2.46
C LEU A 199 -2.11 23.26 2.12
N ALA A 200 -2.23 23.65 0.85
CA ALA A 200 -3.10 24.76 0.46
C ALA A 200 -4.58 24.38 0.54
N LYS A 201 -4.90 23.15 0.13
CA LYS A 201 -6.24 22.58 0.18
C LYS A 201 -6.17 21.08 0.10
N HIS A 202 -7.10 20.38 0.74
CA HIS A 202 -7.30 18.96 0.55
C HIS A 202 -8.77 18.58 0.31
N PHE A 203 -8.95 17.40 -0.28
CA PHE A 203 -10.23 16.78 -0.52
C PHE A 203 -10.11 15.27 -0.32
N THR A 204 -11.13 14.68 0.28
CA THR A 204 -11.34 13.23 0.31
C THR A 204 -12.64 12.89 -0.39
N GLY A 205 -12.73 11.68 -0.92
CA GLY A 205 -13.94 11.20 -1.57
C GLY A 205 -13.87 9.72 -1.93
N THR A 206 -14.92 9.26 -2.58
CA THR A 206 -15.06 7.87 -3.05
C THR A 206 -15.19 7.87 -4.57
N ARG A 207 -14.49 6.97 -5.24
CA ARG A 207 -14.60 6.75 -6.70
C ARG A 207 -15.85 5.94 -7.01
N ASP A 208 -16.23 5.90 -8.29
CA ASP A 208 -17.37 5.10 -8.78
C ASP A 208 -17.24 3.60 -8.47
N ASP A 209 -16.00 3.11 -8.34
CA ASP A 209 -15.69 1.72 -7.97
C ASP A 209 -15.71 1.45 -6.45
N GLY A 210 -16.12 2.43 -5.65
CA GLY A 210 -16.21 2.33 -4.19
C GLY A 210 -14.89 2.60 -3.45
N THR A 211 -13.77 2.80 -4.17
CA THR A 211 -12.47 3.05 -3.51
C THR A 211 -12.32 4.48 -3.03
N GLU A 212 -11.76 4.67 -1.84
CA GLU A 212 -11.52 5.98 -1.27
C GLU A 212 -10.25 6.64 -1.85
N TYR A 213 -10.26 7.96 -1.94
CA TYR A 213 -9.12 8.76 -2.39
C TYR A 213 -8.99 10.05 -1.61
N GLY A 214 -7.75 10.45 -1.39
CA GLY A 214 -7.37 11.78 -0.94
C GLY A 214 -6.57 12.49 -2.03
N VAL A 215 -6.78 13.78 -2.16
CA VAL A 215 -5.95 14.64 -3.00
C VAL A 215 -5.73 15.96 -2.29
N CYS A 216 -4.51 16.49 -2.35
CA CYS A 216 -4.23 17.83 -1.87
C CYS A 216 -3.38 18.63 -2.86
N THR A 217 -3.39 19.95 -2.68
CA THR A 217 -2.50 20.87 -3.38
C THR A 217 -1.40 21.32 -2.44
N ILE A 218 -0.15 21.10 -2.85
CA ILE A 218 1.04 21.56 -2.14
C ILE A 218 1.55 22.82 -2.86
N ALA A 219 1.72 23.90 -2.10
CA ALA A 219 2.27 25.16 -2.60
C ALA A 219 3.46 25.62 -1.74
N ASP A 220 4.36 26.39 -2.32
CA ASP A 220 5.42 27.08 -1.59
C ASP A 220 5.54 28.53 -2.09
N GLU A 221 6.40 29.32 -1.45
CA GLU A 221 6.67 30.71 -1.82
C GLU A 221 7.25 30.90 -3.24
N THR A 222 7.60 29.82 -3.93
CA THR A 222 8.11 29.87 -5.31
C THR A 222 6.99 29.85 -6.36
N VAL A 223 5.75 29.65 -5.95
CA VAL A 223 4.57 29.62 -6.82
C VAL A 223 4.07 31.04 -7.08
N ASP A 224 4.29 31.56 -8.29
CA ASP A 224 3.94 32.93 -8.70
C ASP A 224 2.73 32.99 -9.68
N GLN A 225 1.89 31.96 -9.67
CA GLN A 225 0.74 31.86 -10.57
C GLN A 225 -0.55 32.23 -9.84
N GLU A 226 -1.53 32.81 -10.53
CA GLU A 226 -2.85 33.03 -9.94
C GLU A 226 -3.72 31.76 -10.01
N PRO A 227 -4.64 31.55 -9.05
CA PRO A 227 -5.64 30.49 -9.14
C PRO A 227 -6.47 30.62 -10.42
N THR A 228 -6.71 29.49 -11.09
CA THR A 228 -7.56 29.44 -12.29
C THR A 228 -8.96 28.99 -11.91
N VAL A 229 -10.00 29.66 -12.41
CA VAL A 229 -11.39 29.24 -12.23
C VAL A 229 -11.84 28.45 -13.44
N THR A 230 -12.32 27.22 -13.24
CA THR A 230 -12.88 26.38 -14.31
C THR A 230 -14.29 26.83 -14.70
N PRO A 231 -14.81 26.45 -15.89
CA PRO A 231 -16.16 26.84 -16.33
C PRO A 231 -17.29 26.41 -15.40
N ASP A 232 -17.10 25.36 -14.58
CA ASP A 232 -18.02 24.88 -13.56
C ASP A 232 -17.81 25.54 -12.18
N GLY A 233 -17.01 26.61 -12.09
CA GLY A 233 -16.81 27.42 -10.88
C GLY A 233 -15.81 26.85 -9.87
N ARG A 234 -15.06 25.80 -10.21
CA ARG A 234 -14.03 25.25 -9.31
C ARG A 234 -12.76 26.09 -9.39
N ILE A 235 -12.20 26.42 -8.23
CA ILE A 235 -10.91 27.12 -8.13
C ILE A 235 -9.79 26.09 -8.13
N ILE A 236 -8.91 26.15 -9.14
CA ILE A 236 -7.67 25.38 -9.22
C ILE A 236 -6.55 26.26 -8.66
N TYR A 237 -6.05 25.88 -7.49
CA TYR A 237 -4.91 26.56 -6.87
C TYR A 237 -3.61 26.19 -7.59
N PRO A 238 -2.71 27.15 -7.78
CA PRO A 238 -1.39 26.89 -8.33
C PRO A 238 -0.57 26.05 -7.34
N GLY A 239 0.22 25.11 -7.83
CA GLY A 239 0.99 24.19 -7.00
C GLY A 239 1.09 22.80 -7.62
N ILE A 240 1.48 21.81 -6.81
CA ILE A 240 1.51 20.41 -7.22
C ILE A 240 0.37 19.62 -6.55
N SER A 241 -0.36 18.87 -7.38
CA SER A 241 -1.36 17.92 -6.89
C SER A 241 -0.69 16.66 -6.35
N ALA A 242 -1.00 16.30 -5.11
CA ALA A 242 -0.54 15.07 -4.45
C ALA A 242 -1.73 14.15 -4.14
N TRP A 243 -1.68 12.92 -4.67
CA TRP A 243 -2.61 11.84 -4.36
C TRP A 243 -2.14 11.12 -3.11
N ILE A 244 -3.00 11.03 -2.11
CA ILE A 244 -2.66 10.60 -0.75
C ILE A 244 -3.75 9.64 -0.26
N ALA A 245 -3.37 8.65 0.54
CA ALA A 245 -4.36 7.83 1.24
C ALA A 245 -5.14 8.72 2.23
N PRO A 246 -6.49 8.68 2.27
CA PRO A 246 -7.28 9.55 3.14
C PRO A 246 -6.82 9.57 4.60
N GLU A 247 -6.38 8.42 5.12
CA GLU A 247 -5.89 8.23 6.48
C GLU A 247 -4.59 9.02 6.80
N LEU A 248 -3.87 9.49 5.78
CA LEU A 248 -2.68 10.33 5.94
C LEU A 248 -3.00 11.83 5.88
N LEU A 249 -4.20 12.22 5.42
CA LEU A 249 -4.65 13.62 5.34
C LEU A 249 -5.22 14.09 6.68
N VAL A 250 -4.42 14.03 7.73
CA VAL A 250 -4.82 14.39 9.11
C VAL A 250 -4.48 15.82 9.51
N TYR A 251 -3.75 16.55 8.65
CA TYR A 251 -3.29 17.90 8.94
C TYR A 251 -4.24 18.94 8.32
N PRO A 252 -4.56 20.03 9.05
CA PRO A 252 -5.41 21.08 8.53
C PRO A 252 -4.73 21.84 7.39
N ASP A 253 -5.54 22.44 6.52
CA ASP A 253 -5.07 23.40 5.53
C ASP A 253 -4.21 24.49 6.20
N GLU A 254 -3.25 25.01 5.45
CA GLU A 254 -2.18 25.92 5.88
C GLU A 254 -1.09 25.29 6.78
N SER A 255 -1.12 23.98 7.02
CA SER A 255 0.00 23.28 7.67
C SER A 255 1.22 23.19 6.75
N TRP A 256 2.42 23.36 7.31
CA TRP A 256 3.70 23.24 6.62
C TRP A 256 4.30 21.85 6.82
N CYS A 257 4.45 21.10 5.73
CA CYS A 257 4.84 19.71 5.78
C CYS A 257 5.89 19.36 4.71
N ASP A 258 6.64 18.29 4.97
CA ASP A 258 7.39 17.53 3.98
C ASP A 258 6.49 16.39 3.48
N PHE A 259 6.05 16.46 2.22
CA PHE A 259 5.30 15.42 1.54
C PHE A 259 6.28 14.47 0.85
N VAL A 260 6.11 13.16 1.04
CA VAL A 260 7.10 12.16 0.61
C VAL A 260 6.46 11.06 -0.23
N GLY A 261 7.04 10.80 -1.39
CA GLY A 261 6.54 9.80 -2.34
C GLY A 261 7.07 9.99 -3.75
N THR A 262 6.37 9.50 -4.77
CA THR A 262 6.88 9.50 -6.16
C THR A 262 6.38 10.71 -6.95
N LEU A 263 7.24 11.30 -7.78
CA LEU A 263 6.90 12.38 -8.72
C LEU A 263 6.82 11.84 -10.14
N GLN A 264 5.70 12.05 -10.79
CA GLN A 264 5.45 11.53 -12.14
C GLN A 264 4.75 12.55 -13.04
N LYS A 265 5.10 12.52 -14.32
CA LYS A 265 4.46 13.31 -15.36
C LYS A 265 3.26 12.54 -15.91
N GLY A 266 2.10 13.20 -16.03
CA GLY A 266 0.91 12.63 -16.65
C GLY A 266 1.18 12.21 -18.09
N LYS A 267 0.70 11.01 -18.46
CA LYS A 267 0.75 10.53 -19.85
C LYS A 267 -0.13 11.42 -20.75
N LYS A 268 0.19 11.47 -22.05
CA LYS A 268 -0.52 12.30 -23.05
C LYS A 268 -2.03 12.02 -23.03
N ALA A 269 -2.83 13.08 -23.22
CA ALA A 269 -4.28 12.98 -23.40
C ALA A 269 -4.60 12.06 -24.60
N GLY A 270 -5.27 10.94 -24.29
CA GLY A 270 -5.60 9.85 -25.20
C GLY A 270 -6.14 8.61 -24.46
N ASP A 271 -5.68 8.37 -23.22
CA ASP A 271 -5.97 7.11 -22.50
C ASP A 271 -6.77 7.25 -21.18
N ALA A 272 -7.07 8.45 -20.70
CA ALA A 272 -8.01 8.64 -19.60
C ALA A 272 -8.51 10.08 -19.57
N LYS A 273 -9.83 10.25 -19.39
CA LYS A 273 -10.50 11.54 -19.26
C LYS A 273 -9.78 12.43 -18.23
N GLY A 274 -9.15 13.52 -18.69
CA GLY A 274 -8.93 14.72 -17.86
C GLY A 274 -7.49 15.13 -17.51
N LYS A 275 -6.45 14.32 -17.69
CA LYS A 275 -5.07 14.81 -17.42
C LYS A 275 -4.55 15.65 -18.59
N LYS A 276 -4.30 16.94 -18.37
CA LYS A 276 -3.59 17.78 -19.34
C LYS A 276 -2.19 17.20 -19.54
N THR A 277 -1.84 16.95 -20.80
CA THR A 277 -0.52 16.42 -21.19
C THR A 277 0.59 17.20 -20.50
N GLY A 278 1.40 16.52 -19.69
CA GLY A 278 2.62 17.08 -19.11
C GLY A 278 2.51 17.71 -17.73
N GLU A 279 1.34 17.69 -17.10
CA GLU A 279 1.18 18.03 -15.68
C GLU A 279 1.92 17.02 -14.79
N VAL A 280 2.64 17.53 -13.78
CA VAL A 280 3.33 16.68 -12.80
C VAL A 280 2.44 16.51 -11.58
N SER A 281 2.37 15.28 -11.08
CA SER A 281 1.64 14.95 -9.87
C SER A 281 2.51 14.08 -8.97
N MET A 282 2.20 14.13 -7.68
CA MET A 282 2.84 13.30 -6.67
C MET A 282 1.89 12.17 -6.25
N ASN A 283 2.39 10.95 -6.09
CA ASN A 283 1.73 9.98 -5.21
C ASN A 283 2.48 10.05 -3.88
N CYS A 284 1.82 10.56 -2.84
CA CYS A 284 2.43 10.79 -1.54
C CYS A 284 2.00 9.68 -0.57
N TYR A 285 3.00 9.07 0.08
CA TYR A 285 2.86 7.89 0.91
C TYR A 285 3.18 8.15 2.38
N MET A 286 3.85 9.27 2.68
CA MET A 286 4.22 9.69 4.03
C MET A 286 4.23 11.22 4.09
N ILE A 287 3.77 11.79 5.21
CA ILE A 287 3.81 13.22 5.47
C ILE A 287 4.59 13.43 6.77
N SER A 288 5.59 14.30 6.74
CA SER A 288 6.36 14.72 7.91
C SER A 288 6.00 16.16 8.27
N PRO A 289 5.37 16.42 9.42
CA PRO A 289 4.98 17.76 9.80
C PRO A 289 6.20 18.61 10.16
N ILE A 290 6.15 19.91 9.85
CA ILE A 290 7.16 20.91 10.22
C ILE A 290 6.54 21.94 11.15
N TYR A 291 5.38 22.46 10.72
CA TYR A 291 4.52 23.32 11.51
C TYR A 291 3.08 22.96 11.20
N ILE A 292 2.29 22.70 12.25
CA ILE A 292 0.87 22.39 12.11
C ILE A 292 0.08 23.59 12.56
N ARG A 293 -0.84 24.05 11.70
CA ARG A 293 -1.77 25.11 12.07
C ARG A 293 -2.66 24.61 13.21
N GLU A 294 -2.75 25.40 14.28
CA GLU A 294 -3.73 25.15 15.32
C GLU A 294 -5.13 25.39 14.74
N ILE A 295 -6.00 24.39 14.89
CA ILE A 295 -7.42 24.55 14.61
C ILE A 295 -8.01 25.18 15.86
N GLU A 296 -8.46 26.44 15.79
CA GLU A 296 -9.33 26.98 16.84
C GLU A 296 -10.54 26.05 16.93
N GLN A 297 -10.66 25.32 18.03
CA GLN A 297 -11.91 24.64 18.36
C GLN A 297 -12.94 25.74 18.53
N GLY A 298 -13.77 25.96 17.51
CA GLY A 298 -14.92 26.84 17.61
C GLY A 298 -15.72 26.39 18.82
N GLY A 299 -15.82 27.27 19.81
CA GLY A 299 -16.72 27.07 20.94
C GLY A 299 -18.12 26.83 20.41
N GLU A 300 -18.77 25.81 20.96
CA GLU A 300 -20.21 25.57 20.81
C GLU A 300 -21.04 26.82 21.14
#